data_AF-A0A2G5UQS2-F1
#
_entry.id   AF-A0A2G5UQS2-F1
#
_cell.length_a   1.000
_cell.length_b   1.000
_cell.length_c   1.000
_cell.angle_alpha   90.00
_cell.angle_beta   90.00
_cell.angle_gamma   90.00
#
_symmetry.space_group_name_H-M   'P 1'
#
loop_
_entity.id
_entity.type
_entity.pdbx_description
1 polymer ?
#
loop_
_entity_poly.entity_id
_entity_poly.type
_entity_poly.pdbx_seq_one_letter_code
_entity_poly.pdbx_strand_id
1 'polypeptide(L)'
;MSNFHHLIEVLNANGVKRIDRTKKPPIHTVPHLSQSIRVLQRNTDPIISHRYIVRETDNRVASVSVRGDMFCFGVWKETEEEFLRMVE
;
A
#
# COMPACT_ATOMS: atom_id res chain seq x y z
N MET A 1 -9.09 24.20 3.93
CA MET A 1 -8.82 23.54 2.63
C MET A 1 -7.31 23.46 2.31
N SER A 2 -6.46 23.10 3.28
CA SER A 2 -4.98 23.19 3.15
C SER A 2 -4.26 21.84 2.99
N ASN A 3 -4.81 20.75 3.51
CA ASN A 3 -4.06 19.50 3.68
C ASN A 3 -3.93 18.65 2.40
N PHE A 4 -4.81 18.86 1.41
CA PHE A 4 -4.83 18.03 0.20
C PHE A 4 -3.69 18.36 -0.77
N HIS A 5 -3.27 19.64 -0.82
CA HIS A 5 -2.17 20.08 -1.69
C HIS A 5 -0.84 19.50 -1.23
N HIS A 6 -0.53 19.60 0.07
CA HIS A 6 0.69 19.05 0.66
C HIS A 6 0.78 17.53 0.51
N LEU A 7 -0.35 16.82 0.60
CA LEU A 7 -0.37 15.38 0.36
C LEU A 7 0.03 15.05 -1.09
N ILE A 8 -0.47 15.80 -2.07
CA ILE A 8 -0.11 15.58 -3.48
C ILE A 8 1.39 15.84 -3.69
N GLU A 9 1.93 16.92 -3.12
CA GLU A 9 3.36 17.25 -3.20
C GLU A 9 4.22 16.11 -2.64
N VAL A 10 3.88 15.62 -1.45
CA VAL A 10 4.60 14.50 -0.82
C VAL A 10 4.51 13.23 -1.68
N LEU A 11 3.33 12.88 -2.18
CA LEU A 11 3.19 11.67 -3.02
C LEU A 11 4.00 11.78 -4.31
N ASN A 12 3.98 12.95 -4.97
CA ASN A 12 4.73 13.18 -6.20
C ASN A 12 6.25 13.18 -5.95
N ALA A 13 6.71 13.83 -4.88
CA ALA A 13 8.13 13.88 -4.51
C ALA A 13 8.70 12.50 -4.18
N ASN A 14 7.87 11.55 -3.75
CA ASN A 14 8.27 10.17 -3.44
C ASN A 14 8.03 9.18 -4.59
N GLY A 15 7.76 9.66 -5.82
CA GLY A 15 7.62 8.80 -6.99
C GLY A 15 6.43 7.82 -6.91
N VAL A 16 5.35 8.20 -6.21
CA VAL A 16 4.18 7.34 -6.06
C VAL A 16 3.50 7.12 -7.42
N LYS A 17 3.44 5.85 -7.82
CA LYS A 17 2.75 5.38 -9.02
C LYS A 17 1.28 5.07 -8.71
N ARG A 18 0.46 5.00 -9.76
CA ARG A 18 -0.97 4.73 -9.66
C ARG A 18 -1.39 3.56 -10.55
N ILE A 19 -2.08 2.61 -9.96
CA ILE A 19 -2.90 1.62 -10.66
C ILE A 19 -4.13 2.35 -11.21
N ASP A 20 -4.61 1.92 -12.37
CA ASP A 20 -5.85 2.41 -12.96
C ASP A 20 -7.00 2.37 -11.93
N ARG A 21 -7.82 3.42 -11.90
CA ARG A 21 -8.92 3.54 -10.93
C ARG A 21 -10.05 2.53 -11.15
N THR A 22 -10.16 1.98 -12.35
CA THR A 22 -11.17 0.97 -12.73
C THR A 22 -10.74 -0.44 -12.37
N LYS A 23 -9.45 -0.64 -12.09
CA LYS A 23 -8.86 -1.93 -11.76
C LYS A 23 -8.88 -2.21 -10.27
N LYS A 24 -9.02 -3.47 -9.87
CA LYS A 24 -8.96 -3.85 -8.45
C LYS A 24 -7.49 -4.06 -8.06
N PRO A 25 -6.96 -3.30 -7.08
CA PRO A 25 -5.58 -3.44 -6.67
C PRO A 25 -5.36 -4.70 -5.81
N PRO A 26 -4.11 -5.20 -5.73
CA PRO A 26 -3.75 -6.29 -4.83
C PRO A 26 -4.08 -5.95 -3.36
N ILE A 27 -4.59 -6.95 -2.64
CA ILE A 27 -4.97 -6.84 -1.23
C ILE A 27 -3.81 -7.32 -0.36
N HIS A 28 -3.17 -6.42 0.38
CA HIS A 28 -2.09 -6.78 1.30
C HIS A 28 -2.64 -7.06 2.70
N THR A 29 -2.34 -8.25 3.23
CA THR A 29 -2.60 -8.63 4.63
C THR A 29 -1.43 -9.50 5.11
N VAL A 30 -1.07 -9.37 6.39
CA VAL A 30 -0.07 -10.25 7.02
C VAL A 30 -0.62 -10.82 8.32
N PRO A 31 -0.13 -11.98 8.79
CA PRO A 31 -0.52 -12.51 10.09
C PRO A 31 -0.26 -11.52 11.23
N HIS A 32 -1.21 -11.41 12.15
CA HIS A 32 -1.04 -10.57 13.34
C HIS A 32 -0.04 -11.24 14.29
N LEU A 33 1.05 -10.55 14.63
CA LEU A 33 2.09 -11.11 15.51
C LEU A 33 1.63 -11.23 16.97
N SER A 34 0.60 -10.48 17.39
CA SER A 34 0.06 -10.65 18.74
C SER A 34 -0.73 -11.96 18.82
N GLN A 35 -0.14 -12.96 19.47
CA GLN A 35 -0.79 -14.24 19.80
C GLN A 35 -1.79 -14.13 20.97
N SER A 36 -2.22 -12.92 21.33
CA SER A 36 -3.20 -12.78 22.40
C SER A 36 -4.53 -13.37 21.95
N ILE A 37 -5.08 -14.28 22.75
CA ILE A 37 -6.38 -14.97 22.54
C ILE A 37 -7.54 -13.97 22.30
N ARG A 38 -7.35 -12.70 22.66
CA ARG A 38 -8.32 -11.61 22.48
C ARG A 38 -8.38 -11.02 21.07
N VAL A 39 -7.40 -11.30 20.21
CA VAL A 39 -7.43 -10.83 18.82
C VAL A 39 -8.10 -11.90 17.97
N LEU A 40 -9.39 -11.73 17.70
CA LEU A 40 -10.17 -12.61 16.80
C LEU A 40 -9.60 -12.61 15.38
N GLN A 41 -8.89 -11.54 15.00
CA GLN A 41 -8.42 -11.29 13.64
C GLN A 41 -7.02 -11.85 13.44
N ARG A 42 -6.93 -12.97 12.69
CA ARG A 42 -5.65 -13.65 12.44
C ARG A 42 -4.67 -12.83 11.60
N ASN A 43 -5.18 -11.88 10.81
CA ASN A 43 -4.40 -11.03 9.92
C ASN A 43 -4.62 -9.55 10.26
N THR A 44 -3.67 -8.71 9.84
CA THR A 44 -3.81 -7.25 9.84
C THR A 44 -4.99 -6.81 9.01
N ASP A 45 -5.51 -5.61 9.30
CA ASP A 45 -6.48 -4.97 8.42
C ASP A 45 -5.92 -4.85 7.00
N PRO A 46 -6.73 -5.12 5.96
CA PRO A 46 -6.26 -5.15 4.59
C PRO A 46 -5.86 -3.76 4.10
N ILE A 47 -4.68 -3.69 3.48
CA ILE A 47 -4.27 -2.51 2.71
C ILE A 47 -4.67 -2.73 1.25
N ILE A 48 -5.69 -1.99 0.84
CA ILE A 48 -6.21 -1.95 -0.52
C ILE A 48 -5.95 -0.54 -1.03
N SER A 49 -4.97 -0.40 -1.94
CA SER A 49 -4.57 0.92 -2.47
C SER A 49 -4.23 0.85 -3.94
N HIS A 50 -4.70 1.86 -4.69
CA HIS A 50 -4.26 2.10 -6.07
C HIS A 50 -2.93 2.85 -6.14
N ARG A 51 -2.36 3.26 -5.00
CA ARG A 51 -1.09 3.97 -4.95
C ARG A 51 -0.01 3.03 -4.47
N TYR A 52 1.12 3.02 -5.17
CA TYR A 52 2.26 2.19 -4.80
C TYR A 52 3.58 2.90 -5.11
N ILE A 53 4.65 2.47 -4.45
CA ILE A 53 6.02 2.90 -4.72
C ILE A 53 6.87 1.68 -5.08
N VAL A 54 7.89 1.90 -5.89
CA VAL A 54 8.87 0.88 -6.27
C VAL A 54 10.19 1.24 -5.61
N ARG A 55 10.75 0.33 -4.83
CA ARG A 55 12.04 0.53 -4.19
C ARG A 55 13.15 0.32 -5.22
N GLU A 56 13.94 1.36 -5.47
CA GLU A 56 14.98 1.35 -6.51
C GLU A 56 16.05 0.26 -6.30
N THR A 57 16.37 -0.07 -5.05
CA THR A 57 17.49 -0.98 -4.73
C THR A 57 17.24 -2.43 -5.14
N ASP A 58 15.97 -2.86 -5.22
CA ASP A 58 15.63 -4.26 -5.53
C ASP A 58 14.27 -4.45 -6.21
N ASN A 59 13.72 -3.38 -6.78
CA ASN A 59 12.48 -3.36 -7.56
C ASN A 59 11.22 -3.84 -6.81
N ARG A 60 11.25 -3.92 -5.47
CA ARG A 60 10.08 -4.35 -4.68
C ARG A 60 9.04 -3.27 -4.53
N VAL A 61 7.79 -3.68 -4.39
CA VAL A 61 6.66 -2.76 -4.28
C VAL A 61 6.22 -2.56 -2.83
N ALA A 62 5.78 -1.34 -2.51
CA ALA A 62 4.91 -1.11 -1.36
C ALA A 62 3.62 -0.41 -1.79
N SER A 63 2.46 -0.98 -1.43
CA SER A 63 1.17 -0.29 -1.53
C SER A 63 1.10 0.80 -0.45
N VAL A 64 0.70 2.02 -0.78
CA VAL A 64 0.68 3.17 0.14
C VAL A 64 -0.74 3.71 0.30
N SER A 65 -1.21 3.87 1.53
CA SER A 65 -2.53 4.42 1.85
C SER A 65 -2.38 5.56 2.84
N VAL A 66 -2.97 6.71 2.52
CA VAL A 66 -3.08 7.85 3.44
C VAL A 66 -4.55 8.09 3.73
N ARG A 67 -4.93 7.98 5.01
CA ARG A 67 -6.31 8.13 5.48
C ARG A 67 -6.30 9.03 6.71
N GLY A 68 -6.85 10.24 6.58
CA GLY A 68 -6.77 11.23 7.65
C GLY A 68 -5.32 11.57 7.96
N ASP A 69 -4.91 11.33 9.21
CA ASP A 69 -3.57 11.47 9.75
C ASP A 69 -2.74 10.16 9.71
N MET A 70 -3.34 9.04 9.28
CA MET A 70 -2.66 7.75 9.19
C MET A 70 -1.96 7.56 7.84
N PHE A 71 -0.70 7.17 7.91
CA PHE A 71 0.10 6.67 6.78
C PHE A 71 0.35 5.17 6.96
N CYS A 72 -0.21 4.36 6.07
CA CYS A 72 -0.09 2.91 6.11
C CYS A 72 0.56 2.40 4.81
N PHE A 73 1.39 1.37 4.91
CA PHE A 73 1.98 0.73 3.74
C PHE A 73 2.09 -0.79 3.92
N GLY A 74 1.89 -1.51 2.81
CA GLY A 74 2.04 -2.96 2.72
C GLY A 74 3.15 -3.29 1.75
N VAL A 75 4.21 -3.94 2.25
CA VAL A 75 5.40 -4.28 1.44
C VAL A 75 5.22 -5.67 0.82
N TRP A 76 5.45 -5.74 -0.47
CA TRP A 76 5.37 -6.95 -1.28
C TRP A 76 6.77 -7.56 -1.46
N LYS A 77 6.83 -8.89 -1.64
CA LYS A 77 8.07 -9.57 -2.04
C LYS A 77 8.27 -9.46 -3.56
N GLU A 78 7.18 -9.22 -4.26
CA GLU A 78 7.05 -9.11 -5.70
C GLU A 78 7.78 -7.86 -6.21
N THR A 79 8.40 -8.04 -7.38
CA THR A 79 8.86 -6.93 -8.22
C THR A 79 7.68 -6.11 -8.74
N GLU A 80 7.93 -4.92 -9.30
CA GLU A 80 6.85 -4.13 -9.93
C GLU A 80 6.07 -4.91 -10.99
N GLU A 81 6.76 -5.65 -11.85
CA GLU A 81 6.12 -6.41 -12.92
C GLU A 81 5.22 -7.53 -12.35
N GLU A 82 5.70 -8.27 -11.36
CA GLU A 82 4.94 -9.32 -10.69
C GLU A 82 3.74 -8.76 -9.93
N PHE A 83 3.93 -7.64 -9.23
CA PHE A 83 2.85 -6.95 -8.53
C PHE A 83 1.75 -6.48 -9.49
N LEU A 84 2.12 -5.92 -10.65
CA LEU A 84 1.16 -5.47 -11.65
C LEU A 84 0.38 -6.62 -12.30
N ARG A 85 0.96 -7.84 -12.36
CA ARG A 85 0.21 -9.05 -12.77
C ARG A 85 -0.88 -9.48 -11.79
N MET A 86 -0.85 -8.99 -10.55
CA MET A 86 -1.86 -9.29 -9.52
C MET A 86 -3.06 -8.34 -9.56
N VAL A 87 -3.01 -7.28 -10.39
CA VAL A 87 -4.10 -6.32 -10.57
C VAL A 87 -5.21 -6.94 -11.42
N GLU A 88 -6.48 -6.87 -10.99
CA GLU A 88 -7.64 -7.41 -11.73
C GLU A 88 -8.34 -6.31 -12.57
#